data_AF-A0A552KYW2-F1
#
_entry.id   AF-A0A552KYW2-F1
#
_cell.length_a   1.000
_cell.length_b   1.000
_cell.length_c   1.000
_cell.angle_alpha   90.00
_cell.angle_beta   90.00
_cell.angle_gamma   90.00
#
_symmetry.space_group_name_H-M   'P 1'
#
loop_
_entity.id
_entity.type
_entity.pdbx_description
1 polymer ?
#
loop_
_entity_poly.entity_id
_entity_poly.type
_entity_poly.pdbx_seq_one_letter_code
_entity_poly.pdbx_strand_id
1 'polypeptide(L)'
;MEITFLGTSSGVPTRSRNVSSIALRLPQRAEIWLFDCGEGTQHQLLRSDLKSSQIRRIFITHMHGDHIFGLMGLLASIGLAGSAQDIDIYGPPGLGDYLRACAKYSYTNLANRVRVHPVSPGILYEDEEFTVSCQLLKHRIPAHGYRIAEKDRPGRFDVEKANALGIPPGPIYGKLKKGETVTLPDGRKIRGQSLCGETEIGRKIAYCTDTIFCEGSIELAQNADVLIHEATFAHQDAGLAFESVHSTSTMAAQVALAARVKLLLMTHFSPRYLPGNSLDISNLLEEARAIFPNTKLAYDFLTYEVPRNRQEMALGVK
;
A
#
# COMPACT_ATOMS: atom_id res chain seq x y z
N MET A 1 -9.60 -4.47 1.01
CA MET A 1 -8.20 -4.02 1.01
C MET A 1 -7.93 -3.60 2.43
N GLU A 2 -6.91 -4.20 3.03
CA GLU A 2 -6.63 -4.02 4.44
C GLU A 2 -5.13 -3.93 4.62
N ILE A 3 -4.69 -2.94 5.39
CA ILE A 3 -3.29 -2.66 5.68
C ILE A 3 -2.98 -3.23 7.06
N THR A 4 -1.90 -3.98 7.19
CA THR A 4 -1.38 -4.46 8.48
C THR A 4 0.07 -4.02 8.63
N PHE A 5 0.39 -3.32 9.70
CA PHE A 5 1.76 -2.90 10.00
C PHE A 5 2.50 -4.05 10.67
N LEU A 6 3.56 -4.56 10.06
CA LEU A 6 4.39 -5.63 10.63
C LEU A 6 5.57 -5.06 11.42
N GLY A 7 6.00 -3.85 11.09
CA GLY A 7 6.98 -3.10 11.86
C GLY A 7 6.88 -1.60 11.57
N THR A 8 7.16 -0.81 12.61
CA THR A 8 6.90 0.64 12.63
C THR A 8 8.06 1.46 13.20
N SER A 9 9.21 0.82 13.47
CA SER A 9 10.42 1.46 13.99
C SER A 9 11.35 1.89 12.86
N SER A 10 12.03 3.02 13.05
CA SER A 10 13.08 3.50 12.15
C SER A 10 14.46 2.98 12.54
N GLY A 11 15.23 2.54 11.53
CA GLY A 11 16.65 2.20 11.62
C GLY A 11 16.97 0.90 12.35
N VAL A 12 16.38 0.69 13.53
CA VAL A 12 16.65 -0.47 14.38
C VAL A 12 15.37 -1.01 15.02
N PRO A 13 15.28 -2.33 15.28
CA PRO A 13 14.17 -2.90 16.02
C PRO A 13 14.26 -2.54 17.50
N THR A 14 13.12 -2.52 18.16
CA THR A 14 12.98 -2.27 19.59
C THR A 14 12.18 -3.41 20.21
N ARG A 15 12.05 -3.43 21.54
CA ARG A 15 11.20 -4.42 22.22
C ARG A 15 9.72 -4.33 21.82
N SER A 16 9.26 -3.16 21.38
CA SER A 16 7.83 -2.89 21.12
C SER A 16 7.48 -2.68 19.65
N ARG A 17 8.48 -2.41 18.81
CA ARG A 17 8.34 -2.09 17.38
C ARG A 17 9.47 -2.72 16.59
N ASN A 18 9.15 -3.52 15.59
CA ASN A 18 10.10 -4.02 14.61
C ASN A 18 10.40 -2.97 13.53
N VAL A 19 11.42 -3.19 12.73
CA VAL A 19 11.74 -2.34 11.55
C VAL A 19 10.72 -2.47 10.42
N SER A 20 10.75 -1.52 9.49
CA SER A 20 9.77 -1.29 8.42
C SER A 20 9.33 -2.54 7.67
N SER A 21 8.03 -2.83 7.78
CA SER A 21 7.30 -3.64 6.81
C SER A 21 5.80 -3.45 7.01
N ILE A 22 5.05 -3.35 5.91
CA ILE A 22 3.59 -3.40 5.92
C ILE A 22 3.10 -4.47 4.95
N ALA A 23 1.94 -5.04 5.27
CA ALA A 23 1.24 -5.99 4.42
C ALA A 23 -0.08 -5.39 3.95
N LEU A 24 -0.30 -5.41 2.64
CA LEU A 24 -1.57 -5.09 2.01
C LEU A 24 -2.27 -6.40 1.65
N ARG A 25 -3.31 -6.73 2.41
CA ARG A 25 -4.17 -7.88 2.15
C ARG A 25 -5.23 -7.51 1.11
N LEU A 26 -5.34 -8.35 0.08
CA LEU A 26 -6.35 -8.27 -0.98
C LEU A 26 -7.29 -9.49 -0.87
N PRO A 27 -8.32 -9.45 -0.01
CA PRO A 27 -9.17 -10.61 0.29
C PRO A 27 -9.80 -11.23 -0.95
N GLN A 28 -10.18 -10.41 -1.94
CA GLN A 28 -10.80 -10.87 -3.19
C GLN A 28 -9.87 -11.76 -4.04
N ARG A 29 -8.55 -11.66 -3.84
CA ARG A 29 -7.53 -12.42 -4.57
C ARG A 29 -6.83 -13.48 -3.73
N ALA A 30 -7.12 -13.54 -2.42
CA ALA A 30 -6.35 -14.29 -1.45
C ALA A 30 -4.83 -14.00 -1.53
N GLU A 31 -4.48 -12.76 -1.88
CA GLU A 31 -3.10 -12.29 -2.03
C GLU A 31 -2.70 -11.31 -0.93
N ILE A 32 -1.39 -11.30 -0.64
CA ILE A 32 -0.72 -10.29 0.17
C ILE A 32 0.37 -9.63 -0.66
N TRP A 33 0.40 -8.30 -0.63
CA TRP A 33 1.51 -7.52 -1.15
C TRP A 33 2.26 -6.90 0.02
N LEU A 34 3.57 -7.12 0.12
CA LEU A 34 4.41 -6.50 1.14
C LEU A 34 5.03 -5.21 0.62
N PHE A 35 5.14 -4.20 1.49
CA PHE A 35 5.96 -3.02 1.24
C PHE A 35 7.03 -2.93 2.31
N ASP A 36 8.28 -2.92 1.86
CA ASP A 36 9.48 -3.19 2.63
C ASP A 36 9.44 -4.54 3.37
N CYS A 37 10.64 -5.03 3.71
CA CYS A 37 10.83 -6.29 4.38
C CYS A 37 12.09 -6.21 5.24
N GLY A 38 12.05 -5.34 6.25
CA GLY A 38 13.08 -5.23 7.26
C GLY A 38 13.33 -6.53 8.02
N GLU A 39 14.48 -6.61 8.70
CA GLU A 39 14.83 -7.75 9.53
C GLU A 39 13.67 -8.13 10.48
N GLY A 40 13.43 -9.42 10.68
CA GLY A 40 12.36 -9.87 11.55
C GLY A 40 10.95 -9.90 10.93
N THR A 41 10.74 -9.39 9.71
CA THR A 41 9.42 -9.38 9.04
C THR A 41 8.75 -10.77 9.02
N GLN A 42 9.50 -11.84 8.71
CA GLN A 42 8.96 -13.20 8.75
C GLN A 42 8.47 -13.64 10.15
N HIS A 43 9.12 -13.16 11.22
CA HIS A 43 8.71 -13.45 12.60
C HIS A 43 7.45 -12.66 12.97
N GLN A 44 7.33 -11.43 12.45
CA GLN A 44 6.11 -10.63 12.62
C GLN A 44 4.94 -11.27 11.86
N LEU A 45 5.16 -11.81 10.66
CA LEU A 45 4.14 -12.59 9.95
C LEU A 45 3.65 -13.79 10.78
N LEU A 46 4.55 -14.54 11.43
CA LEU A 46 4.19 -15.66 12.31
C LEU A 46 3.34 -15.26 13.53
N ARG A 47 3.42 -13.99 13.95
CA ARG A 47 2.65 -13.42 15.06
C ARG A 47 1.34 -12.76 14.62
N SER A 48 1.06 -12.79 13.31
CA SER A 48 -0.13 -12.18 12.71
C SER A 48 -1.04 -13.24 12.08
N ASP A 49 -2.25 -12.84 11.69
CA ASP A 49 -3.17 -13.71 10.93
C ASP A 49 -2.81 -13.83 9.43
N LEU A 50 -1.71 -13.21 9.01
CA LEU A 50 -1.26 -13.20 7.63
C LEU A 50 -0.46 -14.45 7.29
N LYS A 51 -0.78 -15.08 6.16
CA LYS A 51 -0.07 -16.27 5.70
C LYS A 51 1.01 -15.90 4.70
N SER A 52 2.27 -16.20 5.02
CA SER A 52 3.40 -15.96 4.11
C SER A 52 3.23 -16.65 2.75
N SER A 53 2.50 -17.76 2.69
CA SER A 53 2.15 -18.46 1.45
C SER A 53 1.25 -17.66 0.50
N GLN A 54 0.59 -16.60 0.97
CA GLN A 54 -0.24 -15.69 0.16
C GLN A 54 0.55 -14.50 -0.41
N ILE A 55 1.82 -14.34 -0.04
CA ILE A 55 2.65 -13.24 -0.57
C ILE A 55 2.89 -13.47 -2.06
N ARG A 56 2.47 -12.51 -2.89
CA ARG A 56 2.70 -12.53 -4.34
C ARG A 56 3.60 -11.42 -4.83
N ARG A 57 3.61 -10.29 -4.12
CA ARG A 57 4.38 -9.12 -4.51
C ARG A 57 5.08 -8.52 -3.30
N ILE A 58 6.31 -8.08 -3.49
CA ILE A 58 7.07 -7.33 -2.50
C ILE A 58 7.59 -6.06 -3.18
N PHE A 59 7.33 -4.91 -2.59
CA PHE A 59 7.77 -3.60 -3.08
C PHE A 59 8.77 -3.01 -2.10
N ILE A 60 10.00 -2.77 -2.53
CA ILE A 60 11.10 -2.28 -1.71
C ILE A 60 11.37 -0.82 -2.05
N THR A 61 11.23 0.06 -1.06
CA THR A 61 11.37 1.50 -1.27
C THR A 61 12.81 1.90 -1.60
N HIS A 62 13.76 1.39 -0.82
CA HIS A 62 15.19 1.70 -0.93
C HIS A 62 16.05 0.59 -0.30
N MET A 63 17.38 0.70 -0.44
CA MET A 63 18.33 -0.37 -0.08
C MET A 63 18.88 -0.30 1.36
N HIS A 64 18.27 0.45 2.28
CA HIS A 64 18.69 0.41 3.68
C HIS A 64 18.29 -0.91 4.35
N GLY A 65 19.10 -1.33 5.32
CA GLY A 65 19.01 -2.67 5.93
C GLY A 65 17.70 -2.92 6.67
N ASP A 66 17.19 -1.92 7.36
CA ASP A 66 15.91 -1.93 8.07
C ASP A 66 14.69 -2.02 7.13
N HIS A 67 14.91 -1.98 5.81
CA HIS A 67 13.87 -2.21 4.79
C HIS A 67 14.11 -3.48 3.97
N ILE A 68 15.30 -4.09 3.98
CA ILE A 68 15.62 -5.24 3.10
C ILE A 68 16.19 -6.48 3.78
N PHE A 69 16.76 -6.39 4.98
CA PHE A 69 17.48 -7.52 5.60
C PHE A 69 16.60 -8.72 5.96
N GLY A 70 15.27 -8.55 6.03
CA GLY A 70 14.33 -9.64 6.21
C GLY A 70 14.04 -10.45 4.94
N LEU A 71 14.36 -9.92 3.75
CA LEU A 71 13.97 -10.52 2.47
C LEU A 71 14.47 -11.95 2.31
N MET A 72 15.78 -12.16 2.47
CA MET A 72 16.36 -13.48 2.21
C MET A 72 15.80 -14.54 3.17
N GLY A 73 15.65 -14.20 4.45
CA GLY A 73 15.06 -15.08 5.45
C GLY A 73 13.61 -15.43 5.12
N LEU A 74 12.81 -14.43 4.76
CA LEU A 74 11.41 -14.63 4.35
C LEU A 74 11.30 -15.55 3.13
N LEU A 75 12.10 -15.29 2.08
CA LEU A 75 12.07 -16.08 0.84
C LEU A 75 12.50 -17.53 1.09
N ALA A 76 13.55 -17.75 1.89
CA ALA A 76 13.98 -19.08 2.30
C ALA A 76 12.86 -19.84 3.04
N SER A 77 12.19 -19.19 3.99
CA SER A 77 11.07 -19.78 4.73
C SER A 77 9.89 -20.13 3.83
N ILE A 78 9.54 -19.28 2.87
CA ILE A 78 8.48 -19.57 1.88
C ILE A 78 8.86 -20.76 1.00
N GLY A 79 10.13 -20.82 0.56
CA GLY A 79 10.65 -21.93 -0.24
C GLY A 79 10.58 -23.28 0.50
N LEU A 80 11.01 -23.31 1.77
CA LEU A 80 10.97 -24.50 2.63
C LEU A 80 9.56 -24.98 2.93
N ALA A 81 8.59 -24.06 3.06
CA ALA A 81 7.19 -24.41 3.25
C ALA A 81 6.54 -25.08 2.02
N GLY A 82 7.27 -25.20 0.90
CA GLY A 82 6.79 -25.85 -0.33
C GLY A 82 5.78 -25.01 -1.11
N SER A 83 5.69 -23.70 -0.85
CA SER A 83 4.79 -22.82 -1.59
C SER A 83 5.16 -22.79 -3.07
N ALA A 84 4.22 -23.21 -3.93
CA ALA A 84 4.44 -23.37 -5.37
C ALA A 84 4.27 -22.06 -6.17
N GLN A 85 4.02 -20.93 -5.51
CA GLN A 85 3.64 -19.70 -6.18
C GLN A 85 4.81 -18.76 -6.41
N ASP A 86 4.77 -18.06 -7.53
CA ASP A 86 5.77 -17.07 -7.89
C ASP A 86 5.62 -15.79 -7.06
N ILE A 87 6.75 -15.13 -6.81
CA ILE A 87 6.85 -13.86 -6.10
C ILE A 87 7.55 -12.86 -7.01
N ASP A 88 6.87 -11.77 -7.32
CA ASP A 88 7.44 -10.63 -8.02
C ASP A 88 7.92 -9.58 -7.00
N ILE A 89 9.21 -9.26 -7.05
CA ILE A 89 9.86 -8.29 -6.15
C ILE A 89 10.23 -7.06 -6.96
N TYR A 90 9.65 -5.92 -6.61
CA TYR A 90 9.92 -4.63 -7.22
C TYR A 90 10.80 -3.83 -6.27
N GLY A 91 11.93 -3.31 -6.75
CA GLY A 91 12.79 -2.47 -5.92
C GLY A 91 13.89 -1.76 -6.69
N PRO A 92 14.77 -1.01 -6.01
CA PRO A 92 15.80 -0.21 -6.67
C PRO A 92 16.79 -1.09 -7.44
N PRO A 93 17.52 -0.50 -8.42
CA PRO A 93 18.67 -1.15 -9.03
C PRO A 93 19.64 -1.69 -7.96
N GLY A 94 20.14 -2.91 -8.17
CA GLY A 94 21.01 -3.62 -7.22
C GLY A 94 20.30 -4.61 -6.29
N LEU A 95 18.97 -4.54 -6.13
CA LEU A 95 18.22 -5.51 -5.31
C LEU A 95 18.40 -6.96 -5.79
N GLY A 96 18.42 -7.17 -7.12
CA GLY A 96 18.66 -8.49 -7.69
C GLY A 96 20.06 -9.03 -7.40
N ASP A 97 21.08 -8.17 -7.39
CA ASP A 97 22.45 -8.56 -7.04
C ASP A 97 22.58 -8.90 -5.56
N TYR A 98 21.93 -8.12 -4.69
CA TYR A 98 21.83 -8.41 -3.26
C TYR A 98 21.25 -9.81 -3.01
N LEU A 99 20.08 -10.12 -3.60
CA LEU A 99 19.45 -11.43 -3.43
C LEU A 99 20.29 -12.57 -4.01
N ARG A 100 20.94 -12.37 -5.17
CA ARG A 100 21.86 -13.35 -5.75
C ARG A 100 23.06 -13.62 -4.85
N ALA A 101 23.65 -12.57 -4.27
CA ALA A 101 24.77 -12.70 -3.34
C ALA A 101 24.35 -13.48 -2.09
N CYS A 102 23.23 -13.11 -1.47
CA CYS A 102 22.68 -13.82 -0.33
C CYS A 102 22.47 -15.31 -0.64
N ALA A 103 21.75 -15.61 -1.73
CA ALA A 103 21.46 -16.99 -2.15
C ALA A 103 22.73 -17.80 -2.45
N LYS A 104 23.74 -17.18 -3.09
CA LYS A 104 25.02 -17.82 -3.40
C LYS A 104 25.75 -18.29 -2.15
N TYR A 105 25.82 -17.46 -1.12
CA TYR A 105 26.59 -17.77 0.10
C TYR A 105 25.79 -18.55 1.14
N SER A 106 24.45 -18.46 1.11
CA SER A 106 23.58 -19.29 1.95
C SER A 106 23.23 -20.64 1.34
N TYR A 107 23.73 -20.94 0.13
CA TYR A 107 23.36 -22.12 -0.67
C TYR A 107 21.83 -22.28 -0.82
N THR A 108 21.10 -21.17 -0.82
CA THR A 108 19.65 -21.19 -0.92
C THR A 108 19.22 -21.20 -2.38
N ASN A 109 18.46 -22.22 -2.77
CA ASN A 109 17.87 -22.28 -4.09
C ASN A 109 16.47 -21.65 -4.06
N LEU A 110 16.35 -20.43 -4.58
CA LEU A 110 15.07 -19.72 -4.72
C LEU A 110 14.22 -20.25 -5.89
N ALA A 111 14.73 -21.21 -6.67
CA ALA A 111 14.19 -21.66 -7.95
C ALA A 111 13.90 -20.49 -8.91
N ASN A 112 13.20 -20.75 -10.03
CA ASN A 112 12.71 -19.69 -10.93
C ASN A 112 11.42 -19.01 -10.40
N ARG A 113 11.14 -19.11 -9.09
CA ARG A 113 9.91 -18.61 -8.47
C ARG A 113 9.99 -17.14 -8.05
N VAL A 114 11.21 -16.60 -7.91
CA VAL A 114 11.41 -15.19 -7.54
C VAL A 114 11.84 -14.40 -8.77
N ARG A 115 11.04 -13.41 -9.14
CA ARG A 115 11.34 -12.47 -10.23
C ARG A 115 11.61 -11.10 -9.64
N VAL A 116 12.76 -10.51 -9.97
CA VAL A 116 13.16 -9.19 -9.47
C VAL A 116 13.03 -8.17 -10.59
N HIS A 117 12.29 -7.10 -10.34
CA HIS A 117 11.97 -6.02 -11.26
C HIS A 117 12.60 -4.72 -10.74
N PRO A 118 13.70 -4.23 -11.34
CA PRO A 118 14.21 -2.91 -11.05
C PRO A 118 13.15 -1.84 -11.34
N VAL A 119 12.93 -0.92 -10.42
CA VAL A 119 11.91 0.13 -10.56
C VAL A 119 12.50 1.42 -11.11
N SER A 120 11.67 2.13 -11.86
CA SER A 120 11.85 3.52 -12.27
C SER A 120 10.49 4.24 -12.19
N PRO A 121 10.45 5.57 -12.03
CA PRO A 121 9.20 6.32 -11.99
C PRO A 121 8.22 5.96 -13.10
N GLY A 122 6.94 5.81 -12.74
CA GLY A 122 5.87 5.38 -13.64
C GLY A 122 5.13 4.13 -13.16
N ILE A 123 4.44 3.47 -14.08
CA ILE A 123 3.65 2.26 -13.80
C ILE A 123 4.59 1.05 -13.74
N LEU A 124 4.53 0.30 -12.64
CA LEU A 124 5.33 -0.89 -12.39
C LEU A 124 4.56 -2.19 -12.62
N TYR A 125 3.25 -2.14 -12.35
CA TYR A 125 2.36 -3.27 -12.47
C TYR A 125 0.96 -2.78 -12.80
N GLU A 126 0.31 -3.47 -13.71
CA GLU A 126 -1.07 -3.19 -14.08
C GLU A 126 -1.77 -4.50 -14.46
N ASP A 127 -2.99 -4.67 -13.98
CA ASP A 127 -3.89 -5.73 -14.41
C ASP A 127 -5.34 -5.22 -14.51
N GLU A 128 -6.32 -6.13 -14.56
CA GLU A 128 -7.73 -5.76 -14.68
C GLU A 128 -8.32 -4.98 -13.49
N GLU A 129 -7.74 -5.10 -12.28
CA GLU A 129 -8.29 -4.45 -11.08
C GLU A 129 -7.34 -3.45 -10.42
N PHE A 130 -6.03 -3.51 -10.66
CA PHE A 130 -5.07 -2.64 -9.98
C PHE A 130 -4.03 -2.06 -10.93
N THR A 131 -3.58 -0.86 -10.57
CA THR A 131 -2.36 -0.24 -11.07
C THR A 131 -1.46 0.07 -9.89
N VAL A 132 -0.19 -0.32 -9.96
CA VAL A 132 0.86 0.10 -9.04
C VAL A 132 1.85 0.97 -9.78
N SER A 133 2.11 2.16 -9.24
CA SER A 133 3.05 3.13 -9.78
C SER A 133 4.02 3.58 -8.70
N CYS A 134 5.19 4.08 -9.10
CA CYS A 134 6.14 4.69 -8.19
C CYS A 134 6.61 6.07 -8.68
N GLN A 135 7.10 6.85 -7.73
CA GLN A 135 7.81 8.11 -7.95
C GLN A 135 9.07 8.13 -7.09
N LEU A 136 10.05 8.94 -7.48
CA LEU A 136 11.23 9.18 -6.65
C LEU A 136 10.85 10.00 -5.41
N LEU A 137 11.38 9.58 -4.28
CA LEU A 137 11.36 10.32 -3.02
C LEU A 137 12.71 10.98 -2.78
N LYS A 138 12.81 11.80 -1.73
CA LYS A 138 14.02 12.53 -1.40
C LYS A 138 14.65 11.93 -0.14
N HIS A 139 15.64 11.07 -0.33
CA HIS A 139 16.36 10.40 0.74
C HIS A 139 17.87 10.32 0.46
N ARG A 140 18.66 9.81 1.42
CA ARG A 140 20.14 9.72 1.33
C ARG A 140 20.62 8.81 0.19
N ILE A 141 19.85 7.77 -0.12
CA ILE A 141 20.04 6.89 -1.27
C ILE A 141 18.80 6.92 -2.16
N PRO A 142 18.86 6.45 -3.42
CA PRO A 142 17.68 6.37 -4.27
C PRO A 142 16.52 5.65 -3.56
N ALA A 143 15.41 6.35 -3.41
CA ALA A 143 14.22 5.88 -2.71
C ALA A 143 12.97 6.15 -3.54
N HIS A 144 12.00 5.25 -3.42
CA HIS A 144 10.75 5.30 -4.17
C HIS A 144 9.55 5.22 -3.22
N GLY A 145 8.52 5.98 -3.54
CA GLY A 145 7.18 5.83 -2.97
C GLY A 145 6.32 4.98 -3.89
N TYR A 146 5.30 4.32 -3.35
CA TYR A 146 4.41 3.46 -4.12
C TYR A 146 2.95 3.87 -4.00
N ARG A 147 2.27 4.00 -5.13
CA ARG A 147 0.82 4.20 -5.19
C ARG A 147 0.15 2.95 -5.73
N ILE A 148 -0.83 2.48 -4.98
CA ILE A 148 -1.70 1.36 -5.33
C ILE A 148 -3.08 1.94 -5.60
N ALA A 149 -3.52 1.86 -6.85
CA ALA A 149 -4.85 2.29 -7.26
C ALA A 149 -5.66 1.07 -7.72
N GLU A 150 -6.75 0.79 -7.01
CA GLU A 150 -7.81 -0.07 -7.52
C GLU A 150 -8.51 0.66 -8.67
N LYS A 151 -8.79 -0.05 -9.76
CA LYS A 151 -9.53 0.48 -10.90
C LYS A 151 -11.00 0.65 -10.54
N ASP A 152 -11.59 1.72 -11.08
CA ASP A 152 -13.01 2.01 -10.95
C ASP A 152 -13.84 0.86 -11.51
N ARG A 153 -14.98 0.57 -10.88
CA ARG A 153 -15.89 -0.47 -11.33
C ARG A 153 -17.23 0.13 -11.71
N PRO A 154 -17.91 -0.44 -12.72
CA PRO A 154 -19.29 -0.07 -12.99
C PRO A 154 -20.15 -0.28 -11.74
N GLY A 155 -21.09 0.64 -11.51
CA GLY A 155 -22.04 0.53 -10.42
C GLY A 155 -22.93 -0.71 -10.49
N ARG A 156 -23.79 -0.86 -9.49
CA ARG A 156 -24.76 -1.97 -9.45
C ARG A 156 -25.61 -1.97 -10.72
N PHE A 157 -25.70 -3.12 -11.38
CA PHE A 157 -26.56 -3.29 -12.54
C PHE A 157 -28.03 -3.29 -12.11
N ASP A 158 -28.83 -2.50 -12.81
CA ASP A 158 -30.26 -2.35 -12.57
C ASP A 158 -31.04 -3.40 -13.39
N VAL A 159 -31.25 -4.55 -12.76
CA VAL A 159 -31.98 -5.69 -13.35
C VAL A 159 -33.44 -5.32 -13.62
N GLU A 160 -34.06 -4.51 -12.77
CA GLU A 160 -35.47 -4.12 -12.90
C GLU A 160 -35.65 -3.24 -14.14
N LYS A 161 -34.77 -2.26 -14.33
CA LYS A 161 -34.77 -1.41 -15.53
C LYS A 161 -34.44 -2.20 -16.79
N ALA A 162 -33.52 -3.17 -16.73
CA ALA A 162 -33.21 -4.04 -17.87
C ALA A 162 -34.43 -4.91 -18.27
N ASN A 163 -35.11 -5.48 -17.28
CA ASN A 163 -36.34 -6.25 -17.49
C ASN A 163 -37.47 -5.37 -18.06
N ALA A 164 -37.64 -4.15 -17.55
CA ALA A 164 -38.63 -3.19 -18.05
C ALA A 164 -38.38 -2.77 -19.51
N LEU A 165 -37.12 -2.79 -19.95
CA LEU A 165 -36.74 -2.57 -21.35
C LEU A 165 -36.89 -3.82 -22.22
N GLY A 166 -37.32 -4.96 -21.65
CA GLY A 166 -37.47 -6.23 -22.37
C GLY A 166 -36.14 -6.89 -22.72
N ILE A 167 -35.07 -6.59 -21.99
CA ILE A 167 -33.76 -7.21 -22.21
C ILE A 167 -33.77 -8.56 -21.48
N PRO A 168 -33.58 -9.70 -22.17
CA PRO A 168 -33.59 -11.00 -21.51
C PRO A 168 -32.34 -11.18 -20.63
N PRO A 169 -32.44 -11.89 -19.49
CA PRO A 169 -31.28 -12.24 -18.69
C PRO A 169 -30.33 -13.14 -19.49
N GLY A 170 -29.02 -12.93 -19.31
CA GLY A 170 -27.99 -13.72 -19.97
C GLY A 170 -26.67 -12.98 -20.12
N PRO A 171 -25.77 -13.45 -21.01
CA PRO A 171 -24.45 -12.84 -21.24
C PRO A 171 -24.50 -11.35 -21.61
N ILE A 172 -25.62 -10.89 -22.17
CA ILE A 172 -25.86 -9.48 -22.49
C ILE A 172 -25.80 -8.56 -21.26
N TYR A 173 -26.22 -9.04 -20.07
CA TYR A 173 -26.12 -8.26 -18.83
C TYR A 173 -24.67 -8.02 -18.43
N GLY A 174 -23.78 -8.98 -18.68
CA GLY A 174 -22.35 -8.79 -18.42
C GLY A 174 -21.76 -7.68 -19.29
N LYS A 175 -22.09 -7.66 -20.58
CA LYS A 175 -21.65 -6.62 -21.52
C LYS A 175 -22.20 -5.24 -21.13
N LEU A 176 -23.50 -5.15 -20.87
CA LEU A 176 -24.14 -3.92 -20.43
C LEU A 176 -23.57 -3.45 -19.08
N LYS A 177 -23.33 -4.37 -18.14
CA LYS A 177 -22.69 -4.02 -16.86
C LYS A 177 -21.29 -3.45 -17.05
N LYS A 178 -20.51 -3.95 -18.01
CA LYS A 178 -19.20 -3.39 -18.37
C LYS A 178 -19.28 -2.03 -19.07
N GLY A 179 -20.48 -1.49 -19.28
CA GLY A 179 -20.69 -0.21 -19.96
C GLY A 179 -20.73 -0.31 -21.48
N GLU A 180 -20.64 -1.51 -22.05
CA GLU A 180 -20.69 -1.71 -23.51
C GLU A 180 -22.04 -1.26 -24.08
N THR A 181 -22.05 -0.83 -25.33
CA THR A 181 -23.29 -0.61 -26.09
C THR A 181 -23.67 -1.89 -26.81
N VAL A 182 -24.86 -2.42 -26.53
CA VAL A 182 -25.36 -3.65 -27.15
C VAL A 182 -26.57 -3.36 -28.04
N THR A 183 -26.60 -3.97 -29.22
CA THR A 183 -27.78 -3.98 -30.10
C THR A 183 -28.65 -5.20 -29.77
N LEU A 184 -29.92 -4.98 -29.47
CA LEU A 184 -30.91 -6.03 -29.20
C LEU A 184 -31.42 -6.66 -30.50
N PRO A 185 -32.05 -7.85 -30.45
CA PRO A 185 -32.65 -8.49 -31.63
C PRO A 185 -33.71 -7.63 -32.34
N ASP A 186 -34.36 -6.72 -31.61
CA ASP A 186 -35.33 -5.76 -32.16
C ASP A 186 -34.70 -4.49 -32.76
N GLY A 187 -33.37 -4.42 -32.83
CA GLY A 187 -32.60 -3.32 -33.43
C GLY A 187 -32.30 -2.16 -32.48
N ARG A 188 -32.85 -2.12 -31.25
CA ARG A 188 -32.54 -1.07 -30.28
C ARG A 188 -31.08 -1.14 -29.82
N LYS A 189 -30.41 0.00 -29.70
CA LYS A 189 -29.05 0.13 -29.14
C LYS A 189 -29.13 0.61 -27.69
N ILE A 190 -28.70 -0.22 -26.75
CA ILE A 190 -28.71 0.09 -25.32
C ILE A 190 -27.28 0.36 -24.84
N ARG A 191 -27.06 1.52 -24.23
CA ARG A 191 -25.79 1.85 -23.57
C ARG A 191 -25.81 1.27 -22.16
N GLY A 192 -24.85 0.39 -21.85
CA GLY A 192 -24.72 -0.25 -20.56
C GLY A 192 -24.72 0.70 -19.36
N GLN A 193 -24.06 1.86 -19.50
CA GLN A 193 -24.00 2.90 -18.47
C GLN A 193 -25.38 3.43 -18.04
N SER A 194 -26.41 3.34 -18.90
CA SER A 194 -27.79 3.73 -18.56
C SER A 194 -28.49 2.72 -17.64
N LEU A 195 -27.92 1.53 -17.48
CA LEU A 195 -28.43 0.41 -16.68
C LEU A 195 -27.54 0.11 -15.46
N CYS A 196 -26.54 0.95 -15.19
CA CYS A 196 -25.70 0.85 -14.01
C CYS A 196 -25.91 2.07 -13.11
N GLY A 197 -25.85 1.85 -11.80
CA GLY A 197 -25.71 2.95 -10.84
C GLY A 197 -24.38 3.70 -10.99
N GLU A 198 -24.13 4.64 -10.08
CA GLU A 198 -22.88 5.41 -10.08
C GLU A 198 -21.64 4.51 -10.05
N THR A 199 -20.58 4.97 -10.74
CA THR A 199 -19.29 4.28 -10.77
C THR A 199 -18.74 4.11 -9.36
N GLU A 200 -18.41 2.88 -9.00
CA GLU A 200 -17.71 2.60 -7.75
C GLU A 200 -16.24 3.00 -7.91
N ILE A 201 -15.87 4.16 -7.35
CA ILE A 201 -14.49 4.66 -7.39
C ILE A 201 -13.58 3.69 -6.64
N GLY A 202 -12.50 3.28 -7.31
CA GLY A 202 -11.51 2.38 -6.74
C GLY A 202 -10.69 3.04 -5.64
N ARG A 203 -10.34 2.23 -4.63
CA ARG A 203 -9.52 2.67 -3.49
C ARG A 203 -8.08 2.95 -3.89
N LYS A 204 -7.47 3.93 -3.24
CA LYS A 204 -6.11 4.41 -3.50
C LYS A 204 -5.31 4.46 -2.20
N ILE A 205 -4.14 3.83 -2.19
CA ILE A 205 -3.16 3.92 -1.10
C ILE A 205 -1.86 4.50 -1.66
N ALA A 206 -1.22 5.37 -0.88
CA ALA A 206 0.15 5.81 -1.10
C ALA A 206 1.03 5.38 0.08
N TYR A 207 2.21 4.85 -0.22
CA TYR A 207 3.23 4.45 0.74
C TYR A 207 4.51 5.26 0.48
N CYS A 208 4.77 6.22 1.36
CA CYS A 208 5.89 7.15 1.30
C CYS A 208 6.69 7.09 2.62
N THR A 209 7.62 6.15 2.74
CA THR A 209 8.55 6.10 3.87
C THR A 209 9.77 6.97 3.61
N ASP A 210 10.86 6.75 4.35
CA ASP A 210 12.22 7.29 4.20
C ASP A 210 12.36 8.38 3.14
N THR A 211 11.96 9.59 3.55
CA THR A 211 11.99 10.78 2.74
C THR A 211 11.88 12.00 3.63
N ILE A 212 12.55 13.07 3.24
CA ILE A 212 12.13 14.40 3.65
C ILE A 212 10.95 14.88 2.81
N PHE A 213 10.26 15.93 3.24
CA PHE A 213 9.22 16.59 2.44
C PHE A 213 9.68 16.80 0.99
N CYS A 214 8.89 16.31 0.03
CA CYS A 214 9.19 16.41 -1.40
C CYS A 214 7.91 16.39 -2.24
N GLU A 215 7.94 16.97 -3.43
CA GLU A 215 6.79 16.98 -4.35
C GLU A 215 6.40 15.57 -4.82
N GLY A 216 7.38 14.65 -4.91
CA GLY A 216 7.12 13.26 -5.29
C GLY A 216 6.17 12.55 -4.33
N SER A 217 6.20 12.86 -3.02
CA SER A 217 5.26 12.28 -2.07
C SER A 217 3.86 12.88 -2.21
N ILE A 218 3.73 14.15 -2.60
CA ILE A 218 2.44 14.82 -2.85
C ILE A 218 1.79 14.25 -4.12
N GLU A 219 2.53 14.21 -5.23
CA GLU A 219 2.05 13.67 -6.51
C GLU A 219 1.54 12.23 -6.35
N LEU A 220 2.35 11.41 -5.69
CA LEU A 220 2.05 10.00 -5.47
C LEU A 220 0.85 9.81 -4.53
N ALA A 221 0.66 10.69 -3.55
CA ALA A 221 -0.45 10.64 -2.59
C ALA A 221 -1.74 11.32 -3.08
N GLN A 222 -1.74 11.99 -4.23
CA GLN A 222 -2.86 12.82 -4.67
C GLN A 222 -4.21 12.07 -4.63
N ASN A 223 -5.17 12.63 -3.89
CA ASN A 223 -6.52 12.10 -3.64
C ASN A 223 -6.55 10.62 -3.18
N ALA A 224 -5.52 10.17 -2.45
CA ALA A 224 -5.49 8.83 -1.88
C ALA A 224 -6.48 8.68 -0.71
N ASP A 225 -7.05 7.49 -0.54
CA ASP A 225 -7.84 7.18 0.65
C ASP A 225 -6.95 7.10 1.88
N VAL A 226 -5.76 6.52 1.72
CA VAL A 226 -4.78 6.41 2.80
C VAL A 226 -3.40 6.79 2.29
N LEU A 227 -2.75 7.71 3.00
CA LEU A 227 -1.32 7.94 2.91
C LEU A 227 -0.65 7.32 4.13
N ILE A 228 0.31 6.44 3.89
CA ILE A 228 1.24 5.93 4.90
C ILE A 228 2.52 6.73 4.72
N HIS A 229 2.91 7.49 5.75
CA HIS A 229 4.07 8.37 5.68
C HIS A 229 5.00 8.16 6.88
N GLU A 230 6.31 8.26 6.67
CA GLU A 230 7.24 8.31 7.80
C GLU A 230 7.05 9.60 8.63
N ALA A 231 7.23 9.48 9.95
CA ALA A 231 7.29 10.60 10.87
C ALA A 231 8.41 10.32 11.89
N THR A 232 9.64 10.22 11.39
CA THR A 232 10.79 9.82 12.20
C THR A 232 11.05 10.78 13.36
N PHE A 233 10.72 12.07 13.20
CA PHE A 233 10.99 13.13 14.17
C PHE A 233 9.79 14.03 14.48
N ALA A 234 9.85 14.72 15.62
CA ALA A 234 8.94 15.80 16.00
C ALA A 234 9.30 17.10 15.28
N HIS A 235 8.39 18.08 15.28
CA HIS A 235 8.63 19.36 14.62
C HIS A 235 9.87 20.09 15.16
N GLN A 236 10.04 20.09 16.49
CA GLN A 236 11.21 20.71 17.15
C GLN A 236 12.55 20.13 16.69
N ASP A 237 12.56 18.88 16.21
CA ASP A 237 13.73 18.14 15.76
C ASP A 237 13.94 18.28 14.23
N ALA A 238 13.33 19.29 13.58
CA ALA A 238 13.42 19.47 12.14
C ALA A 238 14.87 19.49 11.61
N GLY A 239 15.82 20.06 12.36
CA GLY A 239 17.24 20.03 12.00
C GLY A 239 17.78 18.61 11.81
N LEU A 240 17.45 17.70 12.73
CA LEU A 240 17.83 16.28 12.63
C LEU A 240 17.15 15.61 11.43
N ALA A 241 15.88 15.96 11.17
CA ALA A 241 15.15 15.46 10.01
C ALA A 241 15.84 15.88 8.69
N PHE A 242 16.29 17.13 8.59
CA PHE A 242 17.06 17.61 7.42
C PHE A 242 18.40 16.88 7.26
N GLU A 243 19.18 16.74 8.33
CA GLU A 243 20.50 16.10 8.30
C GLU A 243 20.43 14.62 7.90
N SER A 244 19.44 13.90 8.42
CA SER A 244 19.24 12.47 8.15
C SER A 244 18.35 12.19 6.93
N VAL A 245 17.81 13.25 6.31
CA VAL A 245 16.91 13.24 5.16
C VAL A 245 15.64 12.43 5.40
N HIS A 246 15.04 12.66 6.56
CA HIS A 246 13.77 12.10 7.03
C HIS A 246 12.73 13.21 7.23
N SER A 247 11.51 12.83 7.57
CA SER A 247 10.40 13.77 7.79
C SER A 247 10.10 13.96 9.27
N THR A 248 9.60 15.16 9.58
CA THR A 248 8.86 15.38 10.83
C THR A 248 7.40 14.98 10.69
N SER A 249 6.71 14.77 11.82
CA SER A 249 5.25 14.67 11.92
C SER A 249 4.52 15.76 11.12
N THR A 250 4.96 17.02 11.24
CA THR A 250 4.35 18.17 10.54
C THR A 250 4.56 18.13 9.03
N MET A 251 5.74 17.67 8.57
CA MET A 251 6.00 17.48 7.14
C MET A 251 5.08 16.41 6.55
N ALA A 252 4.90 15.27 7.24
CA ALA A 252 3.97 14.23 6.84
C ALA A 252 2.52 14.76 6.75
N ALA A 253 2.08 15.55 7.73
CA ALA A 253 0.76 16.17 7.74
C ALA A 253 0.58 17.22 6.62
N GLN A 254 1.63 17.97 6.28
CA GLN A 254 1.62 18.91 5.15
C GLN A 254 1.47 18.18 3.81
N VAL A 255 2.16 17.05 3.62
CA VAL A 255 1.99 16.20 2.43
C VAL A 255 0.55 15.69 2.35
N ALA A 256 0.01 15.18 3.46
CA ALA A 256 -1.37 14.69 3.52
C ALA A 256 -2.39 15.78 3.13
N LEU A 257 -2.23 16.99 3.68
CA LEU A 257 -3.09 18.13 3.39
C LEU A 257 -2.98 18.56 1.92
N ALA A 258 -1.75 18.74 1.40
CA ALA A 258 -1.49 19.15 0.03
C ALA A 258 -2.04 18.15 -1.00
N ALA A 259 -1.84 16.86 -0.73
CA ALA A 259 -2.30 15.77 -1.58
C ALA A 259 -3.81 15.48 -1.45
N ARG A 260 -4.52 16.13 -0.52
CA ARG A 260 -5.97 15.93 -0.27
C ARG A 260 -6.31 14.47 0.02
N VAL A 261 -5.50 13.83 0.84
CA VAL A 261 -5.74 12.44 1.25
C VAL A 261 -6.92 12.38 2.22
N LYS A 262 -7.56 11.22 2.37
CA LYS A 262 -8.63 11.07 3.37
C LYS A 262 -8.06 10.77 4.77
N LEU A 263 -7.01 9.96 4.86
CA LEU A 263 -6.39 9.52 6.12
C LEU A 263 -4.86 9.51 6.00
N LEU A 264 -4.19 10.00 7.05
CA LEU A 264 -2.75 9.85 7.25
C LEU A 264 -2.48 8.80 8.34
N LEU A 265 -1.69 7.78 7.99
CA LEU A 265 -1.12 6.81 8.92
C LEU A 265 0.39 7.08 9.04
N MET A 266 0.83 7.56 10.19
CA MET A 266 2.25 7.79 10.44
C MET A 266 2.94 6.51 10.91
N THR A 267 4.17 6.28 10.44
CA THR A 267 5.01 5.12 10.81
C THR A 267 6.49 5.51 10.86
N HIS A 268 7.38 4.51 10.97
CA HIS A 268 8.83 4.68 10.92
C HIS A 268 9.34 5.65 11.99
N PHE A 269 8.97 5.37 13.24
CA PHE A 269 9.25 6.25 14.36
C PHE A 269 10.66 6.02 14.91
N SER A 270 11.36 7.09 15.26
CA SER A 270 12.63 6.96 15.96
C SER A 270 12.45 6.25 17.32
N PRO A 271 13.35 5.31 17.69
CA PRO A 271 13.34 4.67 19.02
C PRO A 271 13.42 5.64 20.20
N ARG A 272 13.72 6.92 19.98
CA ARG A 272 13.68 7.97 21.00
C ARG A 272 12.29 8.17 21.62
N TYR A 273 11.22 7.81 20.93
CA TYR A 273 9.83 7.94 21.41
C TYR A 273 9.29 6.68 22.11
N LEU A 274 10.16 5.73 22.47
CA LEU A 274 9.74 4.53 23.19
C LEU A 274 9.22 4.85 24.61
N PRO A 275 8.25 4.06 25.12
CA PRO A 275 7.82 4.18 26.51
C PRO A 275 8.99 4.11 27.48
N GLY A 276 9.08 5.10 28.38
CA GLY A 276 10.17 5.23 29.36
C GLY A 276 11.26 6.23 28.99
N ASN A 277 11.26 6.74 27.75
CA ASN A 277 12.09 7.88 27.38
C ASN A 277 11.42 9.20 27.78
N SER A 278 12.18 10.30 27.71
CA SER A 278 11.66 11.66 27.98
C SER A 278 10.73 12.20 26.89
N LEU A 279 10.79 11.64 25.68
CA LEU A 279 9.98 12.04 24.55
C LEU A 279 8.79 11.09 24.37
N ASP A 280 7.59 11.64 24.23
CA ASP A 280 6.37 10.87 23.99
C ASP A 280 6.00 10.90 22.50
N ILE A 281 5.68 9.73 21.95
CA ILE A 281 5.19 9.58 20.58
C ILE A 281 3.85 10.31 20.38
N SER A 282 3.08 10.53 21.46
CA SER A 282 1.83 11.30 21.41
C SER A 282 2.03 12.72 20.88
N ASN A 283 3.19 13.33 21.12
CA ASN A 283 3.50 14.67 20.61
C ASN A 283 3.53 14.70 19.08
N LEU A 284 4.02 13.64 18.42
CA LEU A 284 3.99 13.53 16.95
C LEU A 284 2.55 13.57 16.43
N LEU A 285 1.64 12.90 17.14
CA LEU A 285 0.23 12.84 16.75
C LEU A 285 -0.47 14.19 16.91
N GLU A 286 -0.21 14.88 18.01
CA GLU A 286 -0.76 16.22 18.28
C GLU A 286 -0.31 17.23 17.23
N GLU A 287 1.00 17.27 16.94
CA GLU A 287 1.59 18.13 15.91
C GLU A 287 0.98 17.87 14.53
N ALA A 288 0.89 16.60 14.13
CA ALA A 288 0.31 16.23 12.84
C ALA A 288 -1.18 16.57 12.76
N ARG A 289 -1.95 16.33 13.83
CA ARG A 289 -3.40 16.62 13.87
C ARG A 289 -3.73 18.11 13.85
N ALA A 290 -2.81 18.96 14.32
CA ALA A 290 -2.96 20.42 14.20
C ALA A 290 -2.99 20.88 12.72
N ILE A 291 -2.36 20.13 11.81
CA ILE A 291 -2.32 20.43 10.37
C ILE A 291 -3.33 19.56 9.60
N PHE A 292 -3.40 18.27 9.92
CA PHE A 292 -4.27 17.30 9.26
C PHE A 292 -5.00 16.44 10.31
N PRO A 293 -6.24 16.80 10.70
CA PRO A 293 -6.94 16.18 11.83
C PRO A 293 -7.14 14.66 11.71
N ASN A 294 -7.37 14.14 10.50
CA ASN A 294 -7.55 12.71 10.28
C ASN A 294 -6.21 11.98 10.18
N THR A 295 -5.47 11.99 11.30
CA THR A 295 -4.16 11.34 11.44
C THR A 295 -4.18 10.28 12.54
N LYS A 296 -3.47 9.17 12.33
CA LYS A 296 -3.25 8.11 13.32
C LYS A 296 -1.77 7.69 13.37
N LEU A 297 -1.32 7.24 14.55
CA LEU A 297 -0.03 6.57 14.73
C LEU A 297 -0.19 5.09 14.43
N ALA A 298 0.71 4.54 13.62
CA ALA A 298 0.84 3.10 13.48
C ALA A 298 1.51 2.48 14.71
N TYR A 299 1.21 1.22 14.95
CA TYR A 299 1.94 0.34 15.86
C TYR A 299 1.97 -1.05 15.23
N ASP A 300 2.90 -1.89 15.66
CA ASP A 300 3.01 -3.24 15.14
C ASP A 300 1.69 -4.00 15.36
N PHE A 301 1.23 -4.67 14.31
CA PHE A 301 -0.05 -5.35 14.19
C PHE A 301 -1.30 -4.46 14.17
N LEU A 302 -1.13 -3.13 14.03
CA LEU A 302 -2.27 -2.28 13.64
C LEU A 302 -2.80 -2.76 12.29
N THR A 303 -4.08 -3.06 12.25
CA THR A 303 -4.82 -3.39 11.03
C THR A 303 -5.81 -2.27 10.71
N TYR A 304 -5.84 -1.82 9.46
CA TYR A 304 -6.75 -0.80 8.96
C TYR A 304 -7.42 -1.26 7.66
N GLU A 305 -8.74 -1.43 7.70
CA GLU A 305 -9.53 -1.65 6.49
C GLU A 305 -9.67 -0.34 5.71
N VAL A 306 -9.32 -0.35 4.43
CA VAL A 306 -9.59 0.77 3.52
C VAL A 306 -11.01 0.61 2.98
N PRO A 307 -11.98 1.39 3.48
CA PRO A 307 -13.37 1.23 3.09
C PRO A 307 -13.54 1.62 1.63
N ARG A 308 -14.50 0.99 0.96
CA ARG A 308 -14.99 1.54 -0.30
C ARG A 308 -15.83 2.77 0.02
N ASN A 309 -15.69 3.81 -0.79
CA ASN A 309 -16.67 4.89 -0.84
C ASN A 309 -17.98 4.34 -1.41
N ARG A 310 -18.75 3.64 -0.57
CA ARG A 310 -20.19 3.53 -0.78
C ARG A 310 -20.70 4.86 -0.27
N GLN A 311 -21.03 5.80 -1.15
CA GLN A 311 -21.84 6.92 -0.72
C GLN A 311 -23.04 6.33 0.00
N GLU A 312 -23.29 6.80 1.23
CA GLU A 312 -24.47 6.46 1.99
C GLU A 312 -25.71 6.83 1.15
N MET A 313 -26.25 5.89 0.39
CA MET A 313 -27.70 5.85 0.19
C MET A 313 -28.34 5.32 1.47
N ALA A 314 -28.15 6.06 2.56
CA ALA A 314 -29.15 6.09 3.61
C ALA A 314 -30.34 6.84 3.00
N LEU A 315 -31.28 6.04 2.49
CA LEU A 315 -32.61 6.45 2.10
C LEU A 315 -33.12 7.52 3.09
N GLY A 316 -33.36 8.72 2.58
CA GLY A 316 -34.46 9.50 3.10
C GLY A 316 -35.74 8.70 2.86
N VAL A 317 -36.18 7.92 3.85
CA VAL A 317 -37.58 7.62 4.19
C VAL A 317 -37.59 7.05 5.63
N LYS A 318 -37.82 7.91 6.63
CA LYS A 318 -39.09 8.02 7.37
C LYS A 318 -39.07 9.28 8.22
#